data_AF-A0A7X7PL10-F1
#
_entry.id   AF-A0A7X7PL10-F1
#
_cell.length_a   1.000
_cell.length_b   1.000
_cell.length_c   1.000
_cell.angle_alpha   90.00
_cell.angle_beta   90.00
_cell.angle_gamma   90.00
#
_symmetry.space_group_name_H-M   'P 1'
#
loop_
_entity.id
_entity.type
_entity.pdbx_description
1 polymer ?
#
loop_
_entity_poly.entity_id
_entity_poly.type
_entity_poly.pdbx_seq_one_letter_code
_entity_poly.pdbx_strand_id
1 'polypeptide(L)'
;MYYIYVVDKSGYLLGVFSLRDLLVQPPDRRVRQFMTADPVSVTTDAGEEEVTHLIAKYNLLALPVVDGDGVLHGIITVDDAIDLVLPLAWKKRLPRIFP
;
A
#
# COMPACT_ATOMS: atom_id res chain seq x y z
N MET A 1 10.51 -3.41 -4.17
CA MET A 1 10.69 -2.29 -3.23
C MET A 1 9.54 -2.41 -2.24
N TYR A 2 9.81 -2.71 -0.96
CA TYR A 2 8.79 -3.12 0.00
C TYR A 2 8.37 -1.97 0.91
N TYR A 3 7.06 -1.74 1.05
CA TYR A 3 6.51 -0.88 2.10
C TYR A 3 6.32 -1.65 3.40
N ILE A 4 6.61 -0.97 4.50
CA ILE A 4 6.40 -1.45 5.86
C ILE A 4 5.49 -0.42 6.53
N TYR A 5 4.29 -0.86 6.86
CA TYR A 5 3.30 -0.03 7.54
C TYR A 5 3.51 -0.09 9.05
N VAL A 6 3.35 1.05 9.70
CA VAL A 6 3.47 1.21 11.14
C VAL A 6 2.09 1.40 11.71
N VAL A 7 1.72 0.56 12.66
CA VAL A 7 0.44 0.63 13.36
C VAL A 7 0.64 0.80 14.85
N ASP A 8 -0.37 1.33 15.52
CA ASP A 8 -0.42 1.34 16.98
C ASP A 8 -0.89 -0.01 17.55
N LYS A 9 -1.13 -0.08 18.87
CA LYS A 9 -1.60 -1.32 19.53
C LYS A 9 -3.02 -1.73 19.13
N SER A 10 -3.82 -0.79 18.63
CA SER A 10 -5.20 -0.99 18.19
C SER A 10 -5.27 -1.33 16.69
N GLY A 11 -4.14 -1.27 15.97
CA GLY A 11 -4.06 -1.49 14.53
C GLY A 11 -4.28 -0.23 13.69
N TYR A 12 -4.39 0.95 14.33
CA TYR A 12 -4.55 2.22 13.64
C TYR A 12 -3.30 2.53 12.81
N LEU A 13 -3.48 2.90 11.54
CA LEU A 13 -2.39 3.19 10.63
C LEU A 13 -1.71 4.53 10.96
N LEU A 14 -0.47 4.47 11.45
CA LEU A 14 0.31 5.65 11.87
C LEU A 14 1.26 6.16 10.79
N GLY A 15 1.78 5.27 9.95
CA GLY A 15 2.88 5.62 9.05
C GLY A 15 3.31 4.53 8.09
N VAL A 16 4.22 4.88 7.19
CA VAL A 16 4.87 3.97 6.25
C VAL A 16 6.33 4.32 6.06
N PHE A 17 7.18 3.30 5.85
CA PHE A 17 8.54 3.47 5.37
C PHE A 17 8.92 2.32 4.44
N SER A 18 9.99 2.45 3.66
CA SER A 18 10.49 1.34 2.84
C SER A 18 11.59 0.55 3.55
N LEU A 19 11.78 -0.71 3.15
CA LEU A 19 12.93 -1.50 3.64
C LEU A 19 14.27 -0.80 3.38
N ARG A 20 14.40 -0.06 2.27
CA ARG A 20 15.60 0.73 1.98
C ARG A 20 15.82 1.81 3.03
N ASP A 21 14.76 2.52 3.43
CA ASP A 21 14.84 3.57 4.45
C ASP A 21 15.36 3.00 5.76
N LEU A 22 14.90 1.81 6.14
CA LEU A 22 15.34 1.10 7.34
C LEU A 22 16.82 0.71 7.28
N LEU A 23 17.29 0.18 6.14
CA LEU A 23 18.67 -0.29 5.99
C LEU A 23 19.72 0.82 6.11
N VAL A 24 19.32 2.08 5.87
CA VAL A 24 20.23 3.24 5.96
C VAL A 24 20.10 4.00 7.29
N GLN A 25 19.22 3.57 8.20
CA GLN A 25 19.09 4.20 9.52
C GLN A 25 20.09 3.64 10.54
N PRO A 26 20.57 4.47 11.49
CA PRO A 26 21.23 3.99 12.70
C PRO A 26 20.33 3.03 13.50
N PRO A 27 20.86 1.94 14.09
CA PRO A 27 20.06 0.93 14.80
C PRO A 27 19.27 1.47 16.00
N ASP A 28 19.72 2.58 16.61
CA ASP A 28 19.12 3.22 17.77
C ASP A 28 18.06 4.28 17.40
N ARG A 29 17.96 4.65 16.11
CA ARG A 29 16.98 5.61 15.63
C ARG A 29 15.58 4.99 15.65
N ARG A 30 14.62 5.70 16.27
CA ARG A 30 13.23 5.20 16.37
C ARG A 30 12.50 5.33 15.04
N VAL A 31 11.68 4.33 14.69
CA VAL A 31 10.83 4.31 13.49
C VAL A 31 10.02 5.59 13.30
N ARG A 32 9.38 6.08 14.37
CA ARG A 32 8.60 7.33 14.36
C ARG A 32 9.37 8.58 13.90
N GLN A 33 10.70 8.54 13.88
CA GLN A 33 11.55 9.67 13.51
C GLN A 33 11.94 9.67 12.03
N PHE A 34 11.57 8.64 11.27
CA PHE A 34 11.89 8.54 9.85
C PHE A 34 10.76 7.97 8.98
N MET A 35 9.71 7.39 9.57
CA MET A 35 8.51 7.03 8.82
C MET A 35 7.82 8.27 8.25
N THR A 36 7.16 8.12 7.11
CA THR A 36 6.18 9.07 6.62
C THR A 36 4.89 8.87 7.41
N ALA A 37 4.45 9.89 8.14
CA ALA A 37 3.20 9.88 8.89
C ALA A 37 2.00 10.02 7.95
N ASP A 38 0.83 9.55 8.41
CA ASP A 38 -0.46 9.71 7.73
C ASP A 38 -0.43 9.34 6.23
N PRO A 39 -0.05 8.09 5.90
CA PRO A 39 0.06 7.67 4.51
C PRO A 39 -1.30 7.72 3.81
N VAL A 40 -1.26 7.98 2.49
CA VAL A 40 -2.45 7.84 1.64
C VAL A 40 -2.97 6.40 1.78
N SER A 41 -4.24 6.29 2.15
CA SER A 41 -4.95 5.04 2.36
C SER A 41 -6.32 5.12 1.70
N VAL A 42 -7.00 3.98 1.61
CA VAL A 42 -8.35 3.87 1.08
C VAL A 42 -9.20 3.05 2.03
N THR A 43 -10.52 3.25 2.02
CA THR A 43 -11.43 2.49 2.89
C THR A 43 -11.74 1.11 2.32
N THR A 44 -12.19 0.18 3.16
CA THR A 44 -12.58 -1.20 2.76
C THR A 44 -13.74 -1.26 1.76
N ASP A 45 -14.54 -0.20 1.66
CA ASP A 45 -15.70 -0.08 0.76
C ASP A 45 -15.38 0.75 -0.51
N ALA A 46 -14.12 1.16 -0.70
CA ALA A 46 -13.73 1.96 -1.84
C ALA A 46 -13.84 1.20 -3.17
N GLY A 47 -14.22 1.94 -4.21
CA GLY A 47 -14.35 1.40 -5.56
C GLY A 47 -13.02 1.25 -6.30
N GLU A 48 -13.01 0.40 -7.32
CA GLU A 48 -11.84 0.17 -8.19
C GLU A 48 -11.30 1.45 -8.83
N GLU A 49 -12.17 2.38 -9.24
CA GLU A 49 -11.78 3.67 -9.82
C GLU A 49 -11.00 4.54 -8.84
N GLU A 50 -11.42 4.60 -7.58
CA GLU A 50 -10.72 5.36 -6.54
C GLU A 50 -9.34 4.77 -6.26
N VAL A 51 -9.27 3.44 -6.10
CA VAL A 51 -8.02 2.71 -5.87
C VAL A 51 -7.01 2.97 -7.00
N THR A 52 -7.43 2.77 -8.25
CA THR A 52 -6.58 2.98 -9.43
C THR A 52 -6.17 4.44 -9.57
N HIS A 53 -7.09 5.39 -9.30
CA HIS A 53 -6.79 6.82 -9.30
C HIS A 53 -5.72 7.19 -8.28
N LEU A 54 -5.85 6.74 -7.01
CA LEU A 54 -4.89 7.05 -5.96
C LEU A 54 -3.51 6.46 -6.26
N ILE A 55 -3.47 5.20 -6.70
CA ILE A 55 -2.22 4.53 -7.08
C ILE A 55 -1.52 5.29 -8.21
N ALA A 56 -2.25 5.66 -9.26
CA ALA A 56 -1.68 6.40 -10.40
C ALA A 56 -1.26 7.83 -10.02
N LYS A 57 -2.11 8.56 -9.30
CA LYS A 57 -1.89 9.95 -8.91
C LYS A 57 -0.65 10.12 -8.04
N TYR A 58 -0.44 9.21 -7.10
CA TYR A 58 0.66 9.28 -6.15
C TYR A 58 1.82 8.33 -6.49
N ASN A 59 1.76 7.64 -7.64
CA ASN A 59 2.75 6.66 -8.11
C ASN A 59 3.09 5.62 -7.02
N LEU A 60 2.06 5.10 -6.35
CA LEU A 60 2.21 4.18 -5.22
C LEU A 60 2.45 2.75 -5.72
N LEU A 61 3.33 2.02 -5.02
CA LEU A 61 3.52 0.59 -5.29
C LEU A 61 2.51 -0.30 -4.55
N ALA A 62 1.97 0.20 -3.45
CA ALA A 62 0.88 -0.42 -2.72
C ALA A 62 0.10 0.65 -1.97
N LEU A 63 -1.21 0.43 -1.83
CA LEU A 63 -2.17 1.29 -1.16
C LEU A 63 -2.71 0.56 0.08
N PRO A 64 -2.50 1.07 1.31
CA PRO A 64 -3.07 0.47 2.50
C PRO A 64 -4.59 0.64 2.53
N VAL A 65 -5.29 -0.42 2.95
CA VAL A 65 -6.74 -0.45 3.11
C VAL A 65 -7.09 -0.40 4.59
N VAL A 66 -7.88 0.60 4.98
CA VAL A 66 -8.32 0.83 6.36
C VAL A 66 -9.84 0.76 6.49
N ASP A 67 -10.37 0.54 7.69
CA ASP A 67 -11.81 0.71 7.94
C ASP A 67 -12.16 2.16 8.33
N GLY A 68 -13.42 2.38 8.71
CA GLY A 68 -13.91 3.69 9.15
C GLY A 68 -13.27 4.21 10.44
N ASP A 69 -12.63 3.34 11.23
CA ASP A 69 -11.89 3.71 12.44
C ASP A 69 -10.38 3.88 12.17
N GLY A 70 -9.94 3.73 10.92
CA GLY A 70 -8.54 3.87 10.50
C GLY A 70 -7.67 2.64 10.80
N VAL A 71 -8.28 1.50 11.12
CA VAL A 71 -7.57 0.24 11.39
C VAL A 71 -7.13 -0.38 10.07
N LEU A 72 -5.86 -0.77 9.96
CA LEU A 72 -5.29 -1.38 8.76
C LEU A 72 -5.78 -2.83 8.60
N HIS A 73 -6.47 -3.12 7.49
CA HIS A 73 -6.97 -4.45 7.15
C HIS A 73 -6.12 -5.17 6.09
N GLY A 74 -5.40 -4.43 5.26
CA GLY A 74 -4.61 -5.02 4.20
C GLY A 74 -3.98 -4.00 3.27
N ILE A 75 -3.55 -4.47 2.10
CA ILE A 75 -2.94 -3.64 1.06
C ILE A 75 -3.47 -4.06 -0.31
N ILE A 76 -3.50 -3.13 -1.24
CA ILE A 76 -3.69 -3.39 -2.67
C ILE A 76 -2.38 -3.05 -3.37
N THR A 77 -1.83 -3.98 -4.14
CA THR A 77 -0.58 -3.74 -4.89
C THR A 77 -0.86 -3.05 -6.23
N VAL A 78 0.16 -2.40 -6.78
CA VAL A 78 0.04 -1.74 -8.09
C VAL A 78 -0.25 -2.74 -9.22
N ASP A 79 0.27 -3.96 -9.14
CA ASP A 79 -0.02 -5.05 -10.08
C ASP A 79 -1.50 -5.44 -10.08
N ASP A 80 -2.13 -5.57 -8.91
CA ASP A 80 -3.57 -5.80 -8.80
C ASP A 80 -4.37 -4.64 -9.41
N ALA A 81 -3.96 -3.39 -9.15
CA ALA A 81 -4.65 -2.22 -9.68
C ALA A 81 -4.52 -2.10 -11.22
N ILE A 82 -3.36 -2.49 -11.77
CA ILE A 82 -3.17 -2.57 -13.23
C ILE A 82 -4.16 -3.59 -13.82
N ASP A 83 -4.35 -4.73 -13.17
CA ASP A 83 -5.27 -5.80 -13.58
C ASP A 83 -6.76 -5.40 -13.64
N LEU A 84 -7.13 -4.29 -12.99
CA LEU A 84 -8.47 -3.67 -13.05
C LEU A 84 -8.65 -2.78 -14.29
N VAL A 85 -7.58 -2.11 -14.73
CA VAL A 85 -7.60 -1.18 -15.87
C VAL A 85 -7.32 -1.91 -17.20
N LEU A 86 -6.60 -3.03 -17.15
CA LEU A 86 -6.22 -3.75 -18.36
C LEU A 86 -7.44 -4.39 -19.07
N PRO A 87 -7.53 -4.29 -20.41
CA PRO A 87 -8.57 -4.96 -21.17
C PRO A 87 -8.55 -6.48 -20.93
N LEU A 88 -9.74 -7.08 -20.77
CA LEU A 88 -9.92 -8.53 -20.55
C LEU A 88 -9.22 -9.41 -21.59
N ALA A 89 -8.97 -8.88 -22.80
CA ALA A 89 -8.25 -9.54 -23.87
C ALA A 89 -6.80 -9.92 -23.49
N TRP A 90 -6.17 -9.18 -22.58
CA TRP A 90 -4.80 -9.44 -22.12
C TRP A 90 -4.77 -10.43 -20.94
N LYS A 91 -5.85 -10.47 -20.14
CA LYS A 91 -6.00 -11.36 -18.97
C LYS A 91 -5.99 -12.85 -19.33
N LYS A 92 -6.47 -13.23 -20.53
CA LYS A 92 -6.48 -14.63 -21.02
C LYS A 92 -5.13 -15.13 -21.57
N ARG A 93 -4.15 -14.25 -21.78
CA ARG A 93 -2.87 -14.59 -22.43
C ARG A 93 -1.68 -14.52 -21.48
N LEU A 94 -1.88 -14.08 -20.24
CA LEU A 94 -0.81 -14.02 -19.25
C LEU A 94 -0.65 -15.40 -18.59
N PRO A 95 0.55 -16.01 -18.62
CA PRO A 95 0.83 -17.21 -17.85
C PRO A 95 0.64 -16.91 -16.36
N ARG A 96 0.06 -17.86 -15.60
CA ARG A 96 -0.01 -17.81 -14.13
C ARG A 96 1.41 -17.91 -13.57
N ILE A 97 2.10 -16.79 -13.58
CA ILE A 97 3.36 -16.59 -12.87
C ILE A 97 2.95 -15.78 -11.64
N PHE A 98 3.33 -16.27 -10.47
CA PHE A 98 3.00 -15.81 -9.11
C PHE A 98 1.88 -16.61 -8.39
N PRO A 99 2.18 -17.14 -7.18
CA PRO A 99 1.31 -17.99 -6.39
C PRO A 99 0.21 -17.24 -5.63
#